data_AF-A0A8T3XIB1-F1
#
_entry.id   AF-A0A8T3XIB1-F1
#
_cell.length_a   1.000
_cell.length_b   1.000
_cell.length_c   1.000
_cell.angle_alpha   90.00
_cell.angle_beta   90.00
_cell.angle_gamma   90.00
#
_symmetry.space_group_name_H-M   'P 1'
#
loop_
_entity.id
_entity.type
_entity.pdbx_description
1 polymer ?
#
loop_
_entity_poly.entity_id
_entity_poly.type
_entity_poly.pdbx_seq_one_letter_code
_entity_poly.pdbx_strand_id
1 'polypeptide(L)'
;MPVQESTLPPPPKKNEGILKFGKQQQQAPDISGITEDVSSLSRRLRLLEEGFTNLRRFFQVTEQNVIAKNKHFSAEIKTINSDIMEIRKEMQEIRDKLMLVIRELQTVARKEEVKVLEKYINLWNPIRFVTQNEVEQIINEVLEKKQQ
;
A
#
# COMPACT_ATOMS: atom_id res chain seq x y z
N MET A 1 -110.40 -1.50 -5.29
CA MET A 1 -111.60 -2.02 -6.01
C MET A 1 -112.70 -0.96 -5.91
N PRO A 2 -113.46 -0.67 -6.97
CA PRO A 2 -113.07 -0.62 -8.40
C PRO A 2 -112.06 0.55 -8.60
N VAL A 3 -112.13 1.62 -9.45
CA VAL A 3 -112.92 2.11 -10.63
C VAL A 3 -111.94 3.05 -11.41
N GLN A 4 -111.92 3.35 -12.73
CA GLN A 4 -112.81 3.19 -13.91
C GLN A 4 -113.97 4.23 -14.04
N GLU A 5 -114.26 4.86 -15.20
CA GLU A 5 -113.48 5.04 -16.45
C GLU A 5 -114.06 6.15 -17.37
N SER A 6 -113.38 6.45 -18.50
CA SER A 6 -113.91 7.05 -19.76
C SER A 6 -114.15 8.59 -19.78
N THR A 7 -114.01 9.37 -20.87
CA THR A 7 -113.69 9.19 -22.32
C THR A 7 -112.81 10.38 -22.82
N LEU A 8 -111.67 10.20 -23.53
CA LEU A 8 -111.42 10.28 -25.01
C LEU A 8 -111.76 11.63 -25.71
N PRO A 9 -111.13 12.06 -26.86
CA PRO A 9 -110.02 11.49 -27.68
C PRO A 9 -108.86 12.51 -28.04
N PRO A 10 -107.83 12.16 -28.86
CA PRO A 10 -106.67 13.02 -29.30
C PRO A 10 -106.83 13.50 -30.78
N PRO A 11 -105.81 13.85 -31.64
CA PRO A 11 -104.35 14.17 -31.53
C PRO A 11 -104.06 15.60 -32.12
N PRO A 12 -103.23 15.94 -33.16
CA PRO A 12 -101.91 15.48 -33.68
C PRO A 12 -100.81 16.54 -34.05
N LYS A 13 -99.54 16.18 -33.82
CA LYS A 13 -98.24 16.52 -34.50
C LYS A 13 -98.13 17.57 -35.66
N LYS A 14 -97.17 18.51 -35.55
CA LYS A 14 -96.13 18.92 -36.56
C LYS A 14 -95.27 20.09 -36.02
N ASN A 15 -94.04 20.42 -36.48
CA ASN A 15 -93.18 19.94 -37.57
C ASN A 15 -91.75 19.60 -37.07
N GLU A 16 -90.96 18.90 -37.89
CA GLU A 16 -89.51 18.73 -37.70
C GLU A 16 -88.74 20.01 -38.10
N GLY A 17 -87.78 20.45 -37.28
CA GLY A 17 -86.99 21.67 -37.49
C GLY A 17 -85.52 21.38 -37.76
N ILE A 18 -85.09 21.60 -39.00
CA ILE A 18 -83.74 21.29 -39.51
C ILE A 18 -82.64 22.05 -38.75
N LEU A 19 -81.88 21.36 -37.89
CA LEU A 19 -80.68 21.90 -37.22
C LEU A 19 -79.50 20.92 -37.31
N LYS A 20 -78.89 20.81 -38.51
CA LYS A 20 -77.64 20.06 -38.69
C LYS A 20 -76.45 20.84 -38.13
N PHE A 21 -76.00 20.40 -36.95
CA PHE A 21 -74.67 20.55 -36.36
C PHE A 21 -73.63 21.33 -37.19
N GLY A 22 -73.48 22.61 -36.87
CA GLY A 22 -72.36 23.46 -37.29
C GLY A 22 -71.33 23.70 -36.19
N LYS A 23 -71.10 22.72 -35.29
CA LYS A 23 -70.03 22.83 -34.29
C LYS A 23 -68.67 22.70 -34.97
N GLN A 24 -68.07 23.83 -35.34
CA GLN A 24 -66.63 23.92 -35.50
C GLN A 24 -66.00 23.54 -34.15
N GLN A 25 -65.49 22.32 -34.05
CA GLN A 25 -64.52 21.97 -33.03
C GLN A 25 -63.25 22.77 -33.36
N GLN A 26 -63.10 23.92 -32.71
CA GLN A 26 -61.77 24.48 -32.48
C GLN A 26 -60.97 23.38 -31.78
N GLN A 27 -60.01 22.80 -32.49
CA GLN A 27 -59.03 21.93 -31.86
C GLN A 27 -58.28 22.79 -30.86
N ALA A 28 -58.49 22.54 -29.56
CA ALA A 28 -57.61 23.09 -28.56
C ALA A 28 -56.18 22.64 -28.91
N PRO A 29 -55.16 23.51 -28.76
CA PRO A 29 -53.79 23.11 -29.00
C PRO A 29 -53.45 21.88 -28.13
N ASP A 30 -52.61 20.99 -28.65
CA ASP A 30 -52.27 19.72 -27.98
C ASP A 30 -51.34 19.95 -26.78
N ILE A 31 -51.93 20.47 -25.71
CA ILE A 31 -51.30 20.74 -24.42
C ILE A 31 -50.92 19.41 -23.74
N SER A 32 -51.59 18.30 -24.08
CA SER A 32 -51.33 16.95 -23.57
C SER A 32 -49.87 16.55 -23.75
N GLY A 33 -49.36 16.56 -24.99
CA GLY A 33 -47.96 16.22 -25.28
C GLY A 33 -46.97 17.13 -24.53
N ILE A 34 -47.26 18.44 -24.47
CA ILE A 34 -46.44 19.42 -23.74
C ILE A 34 -46.40 19.08 -22.23
N THR A 35 -47.53 18.69 -21.64
CA THR A 35 -47.57 18.30 -20.21
C THR A 35 -46.84 16.99 -19.93
N GLU A 36 -46.87 16.03 -20.85
CA GLU A 36 -46.08 14.79 -20.74
C GLU A 36 -44.57 15.08 -20.83
N ASP A 37 -44.14 15.87 -21.81
CA ASP A 37 -42.74 16.28 -21.97
C ASP A 37 -42.22 17.03 -20.73
N VAL A 38 -43.00 17.99 -20.20
CA VAL A 38 -42.67 18.73 -18.97
C VAL A 38 -42.58 17.79 -17.76
N SER A 39 -43.46 16.79 -17.65
CA SER A 39 -43.37 15.77 -16.58
C SER A 39 -42.10 14.92 -16.71
N SER A 40 -41.70 14.57 -17.94
CA SER A 40 -40.49 13.81 -18.22
C SER A 40 -39.22 14.62 -17.89
N LEU A 41 -39.22 15.91 -18.21
CA LEU A 41 -38.17 16.87 -17.88
C LEU A 41 -38.04 17.04 -16.36
N SER A 42 -39.14 17.21 -15.63
CA SER A 42 -39.14 17.28 -14.16
C SER A 42 -38.54 16.02 -13.53
N ARG A 43 -38.91 14.83 -14.03
CA ARG A 43 -38.34 13.55 -13.57
C ARG A 43 -36.84 13.44 -13.87
N ARG A 44 -36.38 13.88 -15.06
CA ARG A 44 -34.96 13.89 -15.44
C ARG A 44 -34.14 14.89 -14.61
N LEU A 45 -34.70 16.07 -14.34
CA LEU A 45 -34.08 17.10 -13.50
C LEU A 45 -33.84 16.57 -12.08
N ARG A 46 -34.87 15.97 -11.46
CA ARG A 46 -34.77 15.38 -10.12
C ARG A 46 -33.72 14.26 -10.03
N LEU A 47 -33.61 13.42 -11.07
CA LEU A 47 -32.57 12.38 -11.13
C LEU A 47 -31.16 12.98 -11.29
N LEU A 48 -31.02 14.10 -12.02
CA LEU A 48 -29.76 14.85 -12.08
C LEU A 48 -29.40 15.51 -10.75
N GLU A 49 -30.36 16.13 -10.06
CA GLU A 49 -30.16 16.74 -8.73
C GLU A 49 -29.71 15.70 -7.68
N GLU A 50 -30.33 14.52 -7.69
CA GLU A 50 -29.93 13.38 -6.86
C GLU A 50 -28.53 12.85 -7.25
N GLY A 51 -28.24 12.75 -8.54
CA GLY A 51 -26.92 12.40 -9.08
C GLY A 51 -25.82 13.39 -8.64
N PHE A 52 -26.05 14.70 -8.78
CA PHE A 52 -25.15 15.76 -8.33
C PHE A 52 -24.96 15.74 -6.81
N THR A 53 -26.03 15.47 -6.04
CA THR A 53 -25.95 15.33 -4.59
C THR A 53 -25.06 14.15 -4.19
N ASN A 54 -25.20 13.01 -4.87
CA ASN A 54 -24.39 11.83 -4.63
C ASN A 54 -22.93 11.99 -5.10
N LEU A 55 -22.70 12.64 -6.24
CA LEU A 55 -21.36 13.00 -6.71
C LEU A 55 -20.65 13.96 -5.74
N ARG A 56 -21.36 14.95 -5.20
CA ARG A 56 -20.84 15.87 -4.17
C ARG A 56 -20.44 15.14 -2.88
N ARG A 57 -21.27 14.21 -2.41
CA ARG A 57 -20.96 13.33 -1.25
C ARG A 57 -19.72 12.48 -1.52
N PHE A 58 -19.64 11.85 -2.69
CA PHE A 58 -18.47 11.06 -3.11
C PHE A 58 -17.20 11.91 -3.15
N PHE A 59 -17.27 13.14 -3.68
CA PHE A 59 -16.13 14.06 -3.72
C PHE A 59 -15.67 14.44 -2.31
N GLN A 60 -16.58 14.80 -1.40
CA GLN A 60 -16.25 15.13 0.00
C GLN A 60 -15.59 13.96 0.74
N VAL A 61 -16.08 12.72 0.56
CA VAL A 61 -15.46 11.53 1.14
C VAL A 61 -14.10 11.24 0.51
N THR A 62 -13.95 11.43 -0.80
CA THR A 62 -12.66 11.27 -1.51
C THR A 62 -11.63 12.30 -1.04
N GLU A 63 -12.02 13.56 -0.91
CA GLU A 63 -11.19 14.65 -0.38
C GLU A 63 -10.71 14.36 1.04
N GLN A 64 -11.62 13.95 1.94
CA GLN A 64 -11.27 13.56 3.31
C GLN A 64 -10.30 12.36 3.33
N ASN A 65 -10.53 11.34 2.50
CA ASN A 65 -9.64 10.18 2.38
C ASN A 65 -8.25 10.56 1.84
N VAL A 66 -8.17 11.44 0.83
CA VAL A 66 -6.90 11.95 0.30
C VAL A 66 -6.15 12.77 1.33
N ILE A 67 -6.83 13.64 2.08
CA ILE A 67 -6.23 14.42 3.18
C ILE A 67 -5.72 13.49 4.29
N ALA A 68 -6.51 12.47 4.68
CA ALA A 68 -6.11 11.50 5.69
C ALA A 68 -4.89 10.67 5.26
N LYS A 69 -4.88 10.17 4.00
CA LYS A 69 -3.74 9.43 3.46
C LYS A 69 -2.49 10.30 3.28
N ASN A 70 -2.63 11.55 2.84
CA ASN A 70 -1.51 12.48 2.75
C ASN A 70 -0.90 12.79 4.12
N LYS A 71 -1.73 12.94 5.17
CA LYS A 71 -1.24 13.07 6.55
C LYS A 71 -0.51 11.81 7.04
N HIS A 72 -1.02 10.63 6.70
CA HIS A 72 -0.39 9.34 7.02
C HIS A 72 1.00 9.20 6.36
N PHE A 73 1.07 9.38 5.03
CA PHE A 73 2.35 9.38 4.30
C PHE A 73 3.32 10.46 4.80
N SER A 74 2.82 11.65 5.15
CA SER A 74 3.63 12.72 5.76
C SER A 74 4.17 12.39 7.15
N ALA A 75 3.58 11.42 7.86
CA ALA A 75 4.11 10.89 9.12
C ALA A 75 5.10 9.74 8.84
N GLU A 76 4.75 8.79 7.97
CA GLU A 76 5.62 7.68 7.57
C GLU A 76 6.96 8.19 7.00
N ILE A 77 6.93 9.20 6.13
CA ILE A 77 8.14 9.84 5.57
C ILE A 77 8.99 10.46 6.69
N LYS A 78 8.40 11.00 7.77
CA LYS A 78 9.17 11.54 8.89
C LYS A 78 9.81 10.44 9.73
N THR A 79 9.09 9.34 9.97
CA THR A 79 9.64 8.15 10.65
C THR A 79 10.81 7.59 9.84
N ILE A 80 10.62 7.31 8.55
CA ILE A 80 11.65 6.78 7.65
C ILE A 80 12.90 7.68 7.61
N ASN A 81 12.74 9.01 7.63
CA ASN A 81 13.88 9.94 7.72
C ASN A 81 14.61 9.86 9.08
N SER A 82 13.89 9.64 10.18
CA SER A 82 14.48 9.37 11.49
C SER A 82 15.26 8.05 11.49
N ASP A 83 14.64 6.97 10.98
CA ASP A 83 15.24 5.64 10.90
C ASP A 83 16.53 5.67 10.05
N ILE A 84 16.53 6.39 8.93
CA ILE A 84 17.71 6.61 8.08
C ILE A 84 18.82 7.37 8.82
N MET A 85 18.47 8.35 9.67
CA MET A 85 19.46 9.05 10.51
C MET A 85 20.06 8.15 11.58
N GLU A 86 19.26 7.26 12.17
CA GLU A 86 19.71 6.27 13.17
C GLU A 86 20.62 5.21 12.52
N ILE A 87 20.19 4.59 11.41
CA ILE A 87 21.01 3.65 10.61
C ILE A 87 22.35 4.29 10.20
N ARG A 88 22.36 5.58 9.83
CA ARG A 88 23.59 6.30 9.51
C ARG A 88 24.53 6.47 10.71
N LYS A 89 23.98 6.67 11.92
CA LYS A 89 24.75 6.71 13.17
C LYS A 89 25.30 5.32 13.52
N GLU A 90 24.48 4.28 13.45
CA GLU A 90 24.91 2.90 13.68
C GLU A 90 26.04 2.47 12.73
N MET A 91 25.92 2.79 11.43
CA MET A 91 26.98 2.54 10.44
C MET A 91 28.30 3.25 10.77
N GLN A 92 28.26 4.46 11.32
CA GLN A 92 29.46 5.15 11.78
C GLN A 92 30.06 4.47 13.02
N GLU A 93 29.23 4.09 14.00
CA GLU A 93 29.70 3.33 15.17
C GLU A 93 30.29 1.97 14.80
N ILE A 94 29.71 1.25 13.84
CA ILE A 94 30.22 -0.02 13.31
C ILE A 94 31.58 0.20 12.62
N ARG A 95 31.72 1.27 11.83
CA ARG A 95 32.99 1.66 11.20
C ARG A 95 34.07 1.95 12.24
N ASP A 96 33.74 2.66 13.31
CA ASP A 96 34.71 3.01 14.36
C ASP A 96 35.10 1.79 15.21
N LYS A 97 34.14 0.88 15.49
CA LYS A 97 34.39 -0.43 16.10
C LYS A 97 35.30 -1.30 15.21
N LEU A 98 35.09 -1.33 13.89
CA LEU A 98 35.96 -2.02 12.94
C LEU A 98 37.37 -1.43 12.89
N MET A 99 37.50 -0.10 12.91
CA MET A 99 38.81 0.58 12.98
C MET A 99 39.57 0.27 14.28
N LEU A 100 38.85 0.05 15.39
CA LEU A 100 39.45 -0.42 16.65
C LEU A 100 39.94 -1.86 16.52
N VAL A 101 39.12 -2.78 16.02
CA VAL A 101 39.51 -4.19 15.77
C VAL A 101 40.72 -4.29 14.83
N ILE A 102 40.80 -3.45 13.80
CA ILE A 102 41.97 -3.39 12.90
C ILE A 102 43.25 -2.98 13.65
N ARG A 103 43.17 -2.03 14.59
CA ARG A 103 44.32 -1.62 15.43
C ARG A 103 44.73 -2.70 16.41
N GLU A 104 43.79 -3.42 17.01
CA GLU A 104 44.09 -4.55 17.88
C GLU A 104 44.75 -5.69 17.09
N LEU A 105 44.24 -6.03 15.90
CA LEU A 105 44.87 -7.00 15.00
C LEU A 105 46.25 -6.58 14.48
N GLN A 106 46.56 -5.28 14.43
CA GLN A 106 47.91 -4.76 14.16
C GLN A 106 48.84 -4.81 15.40
N THR A 107 48.27 -4.86 16.61
CA THR A 107 49.00 -4.90 17.88
C THR A 107 49.27 -6.33 18.36
N VAL A 108 48.45 -7.30 17.93
CA VAL A 108 48.71 -8.73 18.10
C VAL A 108 49.94 -9.12 17.29
N ALA A 109 50.99 -9.59 17.97
CA ALA A 109 52.23 -10.06 17.36
C ALA A 109 51.95 -11.13 16.29
N ARG A 110 52.65 -11.07 15.16
CA ARG A 110 52.43 -12.00 14.04
C ARG A 110 52.83 -13.40 14.48
N LYS A 111 52.05 -14.40 14.04
CA LYS A 111 52.33 -15.83 14.32
C LYS A 111 53.74 -16.26 13.87
N GLU A 112 54.30 -15.55 12.90
CA GLU A 112 55.67 -15.71 12.41
C GLU A 112 56.71 -15.17 13.42
N GLU A 113 56.50 -13.98 13.97
CA GLU A 113 57.36 -13.36 15.01
C GLU A 113 57.38 -14.21 16.28
N VAL A 114 56.21 -14.72 16.70
CA VAL A 114 56.09 -15.63 17.85
C VAL A 114 56.85 -16.94 17.61
N LYS A 115 56.76 -17.53 16.40
CA LYS A 115 57.54 -18.72 16.01
C LYS A 115 59.05 -18.47 15.94
N VAL A 116 59.45 -17.28 15.51
CA VAL A 116 60.86 -16.88 15.48
C VAL A 116 61.40 -16.74 16.91
N LEU A 117 60.63 -16.12 17.82
CA LEU A 117 60.96 -16.03 19.23
C LEU A 117 60.99 -17.41 19.91
N GLU A 118 60.02 -18.28 19.64
CA GLU A 118 60.00 -19.69 20.06
C GLU A 118 61.26 -20.43 19.60
N LYS A 119 61.69 -20.24 18.34
CA LYS A 119 62.91 -20.85 17.81
C LYS A 119 64.17 -20.32 18.49
N TYR A 120 64.25 -19.02 18.79
CA TYR A 120 65.36 -18.44 19.54
C TYR A 120 65.39 -18.94 20.99
N ILE A 121 64.25 -19.01 21.68
CA ILE A 121 64.14 -19.55 23.05
C ILE A 121 64.57 -21.04 23.08
N ASN A 122 64.15 -21.84 22.10
CA ASN A 122 64.59 -23.24 21.98
C ASN A 122 66.09 -23.37 21.70
N LEU A 123 66.69 -22.46 20.94
CA LEU A 123 68.13 -22.40 20.70
C LEU A 123 68.93 -21.92 21.93
N TRP A 124 68.33 -21.05 22.75
CA TRP A 124 68.89 -20.55 24.01
C TRP A 124 68.72 -21.49 25.20
N ASN A 125 67.99 -22.61 25.06
CA ASN A 125 67.73 -23.54 26.16
C ASN A 125 69.04 -24.15 26.67
N PRO A 126 69.55 -23.73 27.85
CA PRO A 126 70.93 -24.01 28.24
C PRO A 126 71.17 -25.48 28.58
N ILE A 127 70.10 -26.24 28.80
CA ILE A 127 70.11 -27.68 29.12
C ILE A 127 70.58 -28.53 27.92
N ARG A 128 70.70 -27.95 26.72
CA ARG A 128 71.14 -28.65 25.48
C ARG A 128 72.54 -28.28 24.99
N PHE A 129 73.33 -27.50 25.73
CA PHE A 129 74.74 -27.29 25.42
C PHE A 129 75.59 -28.49 25.87
N VAL A 130 75.65 -29.52 25.02
CA VAL A 130 76.65 -30.59 25.13
C VAL A 130 78.06 -30.04 24.96
N THR A 131 78.97 -30.49 25.81
CA THR A 131 80.41 -30.24 25.71
C THR A 131 81.02 -31.02 24.55
N GLN A 132 82.20 -30.61 24.07
CA GLN A 132 82.86 -31.28 22.93
C GLN A 132 83.09 -32.77 23.20
N ASN A 133 83.47 -33.14 24.42
CA ASN A 133 83.71 -34.53 24.84
C ASN A 133 82.43 -35.40 24.74
N GLU A 134 81.26 -34.85 25.08
CA GLU A 134 79.98 -35.56 24.97
C GLU A 134 79.58 -35.76 23.50
N VAL A 135 79.88 -34.80 22.62
CA VAL A 135 79.67 -34.92 21.18
C VAL A 135 80.54 -36.02 20.57
N GLU A 136 81.82 -36.10 20.95
CA GLU A 136 82.73 -37.16 20.48
C GLU A 136 82.28 -38.56 20.95
N GLN A 137 81.82 -38.70 22.19
CA GLN A 137 81.28 -39.97 22.69
C GLN A 137 80.04 -40.44 21.91
N ILE A 138 79.10 -39.52 21.62
CA ILE A 138 77.90 -39.82 20.83
C ILE A 138 78.27 -40.21 19.39
N ILE A 139 79.26 -39.55 18.77
CA ILE A 139 79.75 -39.89 17.43
C ILE A 139 80.35 -41.29 17.41
N ASN A 140 81.15 -41.66 18.40
CA ASN A 140 81.77 -42.99 18.48
C ASN A 140 80.73 -44.09 18.69
N GLU A 141 79.76 -43.92 19.61
CA GLU A 141 78.63 -44.85 19.77
C GLU A 141 77.86 -45.08 18.46
N VAL A 142 77.63 -44.01 17.68
CA VAL A 142 76.89 -44.07 16.40
C VAL A 142 77.72 -44.73 15.29
N LEU A 143 79.05 -44.62 15.33
CA LEU A 143 79.95 -45.32 14.41
C LEU A 143 80.03 -46.82 14.73
N GLU A 144 80.19 -47.19 16.01
CA GLU A 144 80.22 -48.59 16.44
C GLU A 144 78.90 -49.33 16.14
N LYS A 145 77.75 -48.71 16.44
CA LYS A 145 76.40 -49.23 16.10
C LYS A 145 76.10 -49.28 14.60
N LYS A 146 77.04 -48.85 13.75
CA LYS A 146 76.95 -48.87 12.28
C LYS A 146 78.03 -49.74 11.63
N GLN A 147 78.82 -50.44 12.43
CA GLN A 147 79.77 -51.49 12.02
C GLN A 147 79.35 -52.89 12.52
N GLN A 148 78.15 -53.00 13.11
CA GLN A 148 77.40 -54.24 13.35
C GLN A 148 76.23 -54.32 12.37
#